data_AF-A0A1L9V9B5-F1
#
_entry.id   AF-A0A1L9V9B5-F1
#
_cell.length_a   1.000
_cell.length_b   1.000
_cell.length_c   1.000
_cell.angle_alpha   90.00
_cell.angle_beta   90.00
_cell.angle_gamma   90.00
#
_symmetry.space_group_name_H-M   'P 1'
#
loop_
_entity.id
_entity.type
_entity.pdbx_description
1 polymer ?
#
loop_
_entity_poly.entity_id
_entity_poly.type
_entity_poly.pdbx_seq_one_letter_code
_entity_poly.pdbx_strand_id
1 'polypeptide(L)'
;EACTLRGLAGGVGFPSLHWFGMVNDHDILAIDRCGPSLEHVFNQLGRQFSSRYLYLLADQLLSRLEFAYSRFIVHGDLNPHSVTLSYFPWQFQQIVPSCPISAARPGYSAHDDLLALGDLIYYFSSGTASWGEFHRDQYNGKFAKKPAIFDGYTDAVFSADPPNYSALRRIFCDAHQYMDCSIPISYSGEALELESETSAILRSSTERLFEVLGSKISEVGRKTGDPSAAWSQNRGISLLQTLPNILQIYTELLFRHCPSHLRECSLFRPYHLPNRLWLDLLWYVGNVRSAPAPFQKAVVGTIYRYIYHPTGSNSF
;
A
#
# COMPACT_ATOMS: atom_id res chain seq x y z
N GLU A 1 -5.98 13.54 15.95
CA GLU A 1 -5.12 12.45 15.44
C GLU A 1 -5.71 11.06 15.62
N ALA A 2 -5.98 10.59 16.86
CA ALA A 2 -6.53 9.24 17.09
C ALA A 2 -7.83 8.94 16.30
N CYS A 3 -8.77 9.88 16.23
CA CYS A 3 -9.99 9.72 15.42
C CYS A 3 -9.69 9.59 13.92
N THR A 4 -8.73 10.36 13.40
CA THR A 4 -8.29 10.29 12.01
C THR A 4 -7.67 8.93 11.71
N LEU A 5 -6.74 8.46 12.55
CA LEU A 5 -6.12 7.14 12.44
C LEU A 5 -7.15 6.01 12.46
N ARG A 6 -8.16 6.12 13.32
CA ARG A 6 -9.28 5.19 13.36
C ARG A 6 -10.11 5.23 12.07
N GLY A 7 -10.32 6.41 11.49
CA GLY A 7 -11.00 6.57 10.19
C GLY A 7 -10.21 6.00 9.01
N LEU A 8 -8.88 5.97 9.12
CA LEU A 8 -7.96 5.41 8.12
C LEU A 8 -7.64 3.93 8.37
N ALA A 9 -8.22 3.31 9.39
CA ALA A 9 -7.96 1.92 9.75
C ALA A 9 -8.30 0.96 8.59
N GLY A 10 -7.42 -0.01 8.36
CA GLY A 10 -7.52 -0.95 7.24
C GLY A 10 -7.02 -0.40 5.89
N GLY A 11 -6.70 0.91 5.82
CA GLY A 11 -6.01 1.50 4.70
C GLY A 11 -4.58 0.99 4.61
N VAL A 12 -4.12 0.69 3.40
CA VAL A 12 -2.73 0.30 3.18
C VAL A 12 -1.84 1.48 3.59
N GLY A 13 -0.69 1.23 4.23
CA GLY A 13 0.33 2.28 4.49
C GLY A 13 -0.12 3.40 5.42
N PHE A 14 -1.18 3.20 6.19
CA PHE A 14 -1.47 3.99 7.39
C PHE A 14 -1.08 3.19 8.63
N PRO A 15 -0.53 3.82 9.67
CA PRO A 15 -0.13 3.12 10.88
C PRO A 15 -1.37 2.73 11.68
N SER A 16 -1.32 1.55 12.30
CA SER A 16 -2.41 1.05 13.15
C SER A 16 -2.42 1.82 14.47
N LEU A 17 -3.60 2.22 14.93
CA LEU A 17 -3.82 2.78 16.26
C LEU A 17 -3.94 1.65 17.29
N HIS A 18 -2.98 1.55 18.21
CA HIS A 18 -2.99 0.56 19.29
C HIS A 18 -3.69 1.08 20.55
N TRP A 19 -3.42 2.33 20.92
CA TRP A 19 -4.00 2.94 22.12
C TRP A 19 -3.94 4.47 22.05
N PHE A 20 -4.85 5.15 22.75
CA PHE A 20 -4.78 6.59 22.98
C PHE A 20 -5.46 6.91 24.32
N GLY A 21 -4.97 7.94 25.01
CA GLY A 21 -5.53 8.37 26.29
C GLY A 21 -4.62 9.38 26.99
N MET A 22 -5.06 9.89 28.13
CA MET A 22 -4.32 10.86 28.93
C MET A 22 -3.58 10.16 30.07
N VAL A 23 -2.29 10.46 30.26
CA VAL A 23 -1.47 9.96 31.37
C VAL A 23 -0.64 11.12 31.91
N ASN A 24 -0.75 11.40 33.22
CA ASN A 24 -0.04 12.50 33.88
C ASN A 24 -0.20 13.85 33.14
N ASP A 25 -1.43 14.21 32.76
CA ASP A 25 -1.75 15.43 32.00
C ASP A 25 -1.12 15.52 30.60
N HIS A 26 -0.65 14.40 30.05
CA HIS A 26 -0.16 14.29 28.69
C HIS A 26 -1.08 13.41 27.85
N ASP A 27 -1.48 13.92 26.69
CA ASP A 27 -2.14 13.11 25.66
C ASP A 27 -1.13 12.16 25.04
N ILE A 28 -1.37 10.86 25.17
CA ILE A 28 -0.52 9.80 24.66
C ILE A 28 -1.24 9.06 23.54
N LEU A 29 -0.49 8.75 22.49
CA LEU A 29 -0.93 8.02 21.31
C LEU A 29 0.07 6.89 21.03
N ALA A 30 -0.40 5.66 20.97
CA ALA A 30 0.39 4.49 20.61
C ALA A 30 -0.03 3.98 19.23
N ILE A 31 0.91 4.02 18.28
CA ILE A 31 0.72 3.60 16.88
C ILE A 31 1.87 2.69 16.42
N ASP A 32 1.73 2.11 15.23
CA ASP A 32 2.83 1.42 14.57
C ASP A 32 4.06 2.34 14.42
N ARG A 33 5.25 1.78 14.62
CA ARG A 33 6.50 2.52 14.47
C ARG A 33 6.76 2.83 13.00
N CYS A 34 6.77 4.11 12.64
CA CYS A 34 7.18 4.58 11.32
C CYS A 34 8.70 4.50 11.13
N GLY A 35 9.14 4.37 9.88
CA GLY A 35 10.54 4.42 9.49
C GLY A 35 11.05 5.85 9.27
N PRO A 36 12.20 6.02 8.60
CA PRO A 36 12.76 7.34 8.35
C PRO A 36 11.85 8.19 7.45
N SER A 37 11.87 9.51 7.63
CA SER A 37 11.20 10.45 6.73
C SER A 37 11.84 10.44 5.34
N LEU A 38 11.09 10.83 4.31
CA LEU A 38 11.63 10.99 2.97
C LEU A 38 12.73 12.04 2.92
N GLU A 39 12.66 13.11 3.72
CA GLU A 39 13.76 14.07 3.86
C GLU A 39 15.04 13.38 4.36
N HIS A 40 14.93 12.51 5.36
CA HIS A 40 16.08 11.77 5.87
C HIS A 40 16.68 10.85 4.79
N VAL A 41 15.83 10.12 4.07
CA VAL A 41 16.25 9.24 2.96
C VAL A 41 16.87 10.06 1.81
N PHE A 42 16.30 11.22 1.50
CA PHE A 42 16.82 12.13 0.48
C PHE A 42 18.23 12.60 0.81
N ASN A 43 18.47 12.99 2.06
CA ASN A 43 19.81 13.36 2.52
C ASN A 43 20.80 12.19 2.48
N GLN A 44 20.37 10.99 2.87
CA GLN A 44 21.22 9.79 2.80
C GLN A 44 21.62 9.43 1.38
N LEU A 45 20.75 9.68 0.40
CA LEU A 45 21.01 9.41 -1.02
C LEU A 45 21.73 10.58 -1.74
N GLY A 46 22.31 11.53 -0.99
CA GLY A 46 23.03 12.67 -1.58
C GLY A 46 22.12 13.68 -2.26
N ARG A 47 20.86 13.78 -1.81
CA ARG A 47 19.83 14.71 -2.30
C ARG A 47 19.51 14.54 -3.79
N GLN A 48 19.53 13.30 -4.26
CA GLN A 48 19.09 12.92 -5.59
C GLN A 48 18.25 11.64 -5.54
N PHE A 49 16.99 11.74 -5.97
CA PHE A 49 16.19 10.56 -6.25
C PHE A 49 16.19 10.26 -7.74
N SER A 50 16.24 8.98 -8.09
CA SER A 50 16.06 8.56 -9.48
C SER A 50 14.62 8.83 -9.93
N SER A 51 14.42 9.08 -11.23
CA SER A 51 13.08 9.28 -11.79
C SER A 51 12.16 8.10 -11.48
N ARG A 52 12.67 6.85 -11.54
CA ARG A 52 11.92 5.64 -11.16
C ARG A 52 11.39 5.73 -9.73
N TYR A 53 12.21 6.18 -8.79
CA TYR A 53 11.80 6.34 -7.40
C TYR A 53 10.73 7.43 -7.26
N LEU A 54 10.87 8.56 -7.98
CA LEU A 54 9.88 9.64 -7.99
C LEU A 54 8.51 9.20 -8.55
N TYR A 55 8.49 8.41 -9.63
CA TYR A 55 7.24 7.85 -10.18
C TYR A 55 6.55 6.91 -9.20
N LEU A 56 7.31 6.01 -8.57
CA LEU A 56 6.78 5.09 -7.57
C LEU A 56 6.26 5.85 -6.33
N LEU A 57 6.98 6.89 -5.92
CA LEU A 57 6.59 7.77 -4.82
C LEU A 57 5.25 8.46 -5.11
N ALA A 58 5.10 9.03 -6.31
CA ALA A 58 3.88 9.71 -6.73
C ALA A 58 2.67 8.76 -6.79
N ASP A 59 2.83 7.59 -7.42
CA ASP A 59 1.76 6.59 -7.56
C ASP A 59 1.24 6.11 -6.20
N GLN A 60 2.16 5.83 -5.28
CA GLN A 60 1.79 5.41 -3.94
C GLN A 60 1.12 6.52 -3.13
N LEU A 61 1.63 7.75 -3.16
CA LEU A 61 1.04 8.88 -2.45
C LEU A 61 -0.35 9.22 -2.99
N LEU A 62 -0.56 9.22 -4.31
CA LEU A 62 -1.88 9.37 -4.92
C LEU A 62 -2.87 8.33 -4.39
N SER A 63 -2.43 7.09 -4.25
CA SER A 63 -3.27 6.00 -3.71
C SER A 63 -3.62 6.22 -2.24
N ARG A 64 -2.71 6.77 -1.42
CA ARG A 64 -3.02 7.09 0.00
C ARG A 64 -3.96 8.28 0.11
N LEU A 65 -3.73 9.33 -0.68
CA LEU A 65 -4.56 10.54 -0.67
C LEU A 65 -5.97 10.23 -1.17
N GLU A 66 -6.13 9.41 -2.20
CA GLU A 66 -7.44 8.95 -2.65
C GLU A 66 -8.17 8.16 -1.56
N PHE A 67 -7.48 7.23 -0.89
CA PHE A 67 -8.08 6.46 0.18
C PHE A 67 -8.52 7.35 1.35
N ALA A 68 -7.67 8.30 1.77
CA ALA A 68 -8.00 9.25 2.82
C ALA A 68 -9.21 10.12 2.42
N TYR A 69 -9.21 10.64 1.19
CA TYR A 69 -10.29 11.45 0.68
C TYR A 69 -11.62 10.69 0.58
N SER A 70 -11.60 9.39 0.25
CA SER A 70 -12.79 8.52 0.27
C SER A 70 -13.43 8.39 1.67
N ARG A 71 -12.70 8.75 2.72
CA ARG A 71 -13.15 8.79 4.12
C ARG A 71 -13.39 10.21 4.61
N PHE A 72 -13.46 11.19 3.71
CA PHE A 72 -13.59 12.62 4.01
C PHE A 72 -12.42 13.17 4.86
N ILE A 73 -11.23 12.59 4.69
CA ILE A 73 -10.01 13.00 5.38
C ILE A 73 -9.06 13.64 4.36
N VAL A 74 -8.59 14.84 4.67
CA VAL A 74 -7.56 15.58 3.93
C VAL A 74 -6.32 15.63 4.81
N HIS A 75 -5.13 15.51 4.22
CA HIS A 75 -3.86 15.56 4.92
C HIS A 75 -3.51 16.98 5.38
N GLY A 76 -3.55 17.97 4.50
CA GLY A 76 -3.43 19.39 4.82
C GLY A 76 -2.03 19.89 5.24
N ASP A 77 -1.05 19.00 5.41
CA ASP A 77 0.37 19.38 5.64
C ASP A 77 1.34 18.40 4.96
N LEU A 78 1.13 18.11 3.68
CA LEU A 78 1.98 17.16 2.96
C LEU A 78 3.35 17.78 2.63
N ASN A 79 4.41 17.29 3.27
CA ASN A 79 5.78 17.79 3.14
C ASN A 79 6.82 16.65 3.28
N PRO A 80 8.11 16.87 2.97
CA PRO A 80 9.14 15.82 3.02
C PRO A 80 9.35 15.15 4.39
N HIS A 81 8.96 15.81 5.48
CA HIS A 81 9.05 15.29 6.84
C HIS A 81 7.78 14.54 7.25
N SER A 82 6.63 14.94 6.68
CA SER A 82 5.33 14.34 6.91
C SER A 82 5.13 13.02 6.15
N VAL A 83 6.12 12.57 5.39
CA VAL A 83 6.05 11.34 4.62
C VAL A 83 7.21 10.45 5.04
N THR A 84 6.91 9.24 5.48
CA THR A 84 7.87 8.29 6.03
C THR A 84 7.88 6.99 5.25
N LEU A 85 9.01 6.30 5.20
CA LEU A 85 9.06 4.91 4.78
C LEU A 85 8.61 4.00 5.91
N SER A 86 8.18 2.78 5.59
CA SER A 86 8.01 1.76 6.62
C SER A 86 9.35 1.42 7.30
N TYR A 87 9.28 1.09 8.59
CA TYR A 87 10.42 0.64 9.40
C TYR A 87 10.92 -0.75 9.02
N PHE A 88 10.08 -1.60 8.42
CA PHE A 88 10.44 -3.00 8.16
C PHE A 88 11.12 -3.19 6.79
N PRO A 89 12.28 -3.88 6.72
CA PRO A 89 13.05 -4.12 5.49
C PRO A 89 12.27 -4.69 4.29
N TRP A 90 11.23 -5.48 4.55
CA TRP A 90 10.37 -6.08 3.51
C TRP A 90 9.14 -5.23 3.15
N GLN A 91 8.85 -4.18 3.94
CA GLN A 91 7.93 -3.11 3.58
C GLN A 91 8.69 -1.91 2.99
N PHE A 92 9.99 -2.06 2.69
CA PHE A 92 10.72 -1.08 1.89
C PHE A 92 9.92 -0.82 0.63
N GLN A 93 9.67 0.47 0.37
CA GLN A 93 8.78 1.06 -0.63
C GLN A 93 7.39 1.46 -0.15
N GLN A 94 6.84 0.97 0.97
CA GLN A 94 5.55 1.48 1.45
C GLN A 94 5.71 2.84 2.13
N ILE A 95 5.08 3.85 1.53
CA ILE A 95 5.05 5.21 2.04
C ILE A 95 3.89 5.37 3.01
N VAL A 96 4.20 5.95 4.17
CA VAL A 96 3.28 6.28 5.24
C VAL A 96 3.24 7.80 5.39
N PRO A 97 2.17 8.47 4.94
CA PRO A 97 1.91 9.84 5.34
C PRO A 97 1.72 9.86 6.86
N SER A 98 2.46 10.69 7.58
CA SER A 98 2.19 10.99 8.98
C SER A 98 0.75 11.50 9.09
N CYS A 99 0.02 11.07 10.11
CA CYS A 99 -1.40 11.41 10.17
C CYS A 99 -1.65 12.91 10.35
N PRO A 100 -2.69 13.45 9.71
CA PRO A 100 -3.00 14.85 9.84
C PRO A 100 -3.63 15.17 11.20
N ILE A 101 -3.39 16.39 11.67
CA ILE A 101 -3.84 16.91 12.97
C ILE A 101 -5.36 17.18 12.98
N SER A 102 -6.08 17.18 11.86
CA SER A 102 -7.46 17.68 11.87
C SER A 102 -8.35 17.11 10.77
N ALA A 103 -9.53 16.61 11.16
CA ALA A 103 -10.65 16.41 10.23
C ALA A 103 -10.96 17.75 9.55
N ALA A 104 -10.94 17.76 8.21
CA ALA A 104 -11.36 18.86 7.33
C ALA A 104 -11.38 20.24 8.00
N ARG A 105 -10.21 20.88 8.18
CA ARG A 105 -10.19 22.30 8.53
C ARG A 105 -10.92 23.08 7.43
N PRO A 106 -11.81 24.03 7.77
CA PRO A 106 -12.47 24.85 6.76
C PRO A 106 -11.39 25.58 5.94
N GLY A 107 -11.34 25.30 4.64
CA GLY A 107 -10.41 25.91 3.68
C GLY A 107 -9.35 25.00 3.09
N TYR A 108 -9.18 23.75 3.56
CA TYR A 108 -8.30 22.76 2.93
C TYR A 108 -9.11 21.72 2.15
N SER A 109 -8.75 21.54 0.87
CA SER A 109 -9.38 20.63 -0.07
C SER A 109 -8.43 19.49 -0.49
N ALA A 110 -8.98 18.45 -1.11
CA ALA A 110 -8.17 17.40 -1.72
C ALA A 110 -7.26 17.93 -2.84
N HIS A 111 -7.64 19.04 -3.50
CA HIS A 111 -6.79 19.68 -4.49
C HIS A 111 -5.52 20.25 -3.86
N ASP A 112 -5.59 20.76 -2.63
CA ASP A 112 -4.42 21.30 -1.92
C ASP A 112 -3.40 20.19 -1.61
N ASP A 113 -3.87 19.01 -1.18
CA ASP A 113 -3.02 17.83 -0.99
C ASP A 113 -2.35 17.38 -2.29
N LEU A 114 -3.07 17.45 -3.41
CA LEU A 114 -2.56 17.08 -4.73
C LEU A 114 -1.56 18.11 -5.27
N LEU A 115 -1.75 19.39 -4.98
CA LEU A 115 -0.75 20.42 -5.27
C LEU A 115 0.51 20.20 -4.44
N ALA A 116 0.36 19.95 -3.14
CA ALA A 116 1.48 19.66 -2.25
C ALA A 116 2.24 18.39 -2.67
N LEU A 117 1.55 17.37 -3.20
CA LEU A 117 2.20 16.20 -3.80
C LEU A 117 3.06 16.61 -5.00
N GLY A 118 2.56 17.49 -5.86
CA GLY A 118 3.31 18.01 -7.00
C GLY A 118 4.59 18.73 -6.57
N ASP A 119 4.49 19.60 -5.57
CA ASP A 119 5.63 20.31 -4.98
C ASP A 119 6.63 19.35 -4.32
N LEU A 120 6.15 18.30 -3.66
CA LEU A 120 6.97 17.26 -3.04
C LEU A 120 7.79 16.48 -4.07
N ILE A 121 7.16 16.03 -5.15
CA ILE A 121 7.88 15.38 -6.26
C ILE A 121 8.85 16.36 -6.93
N TYR A 122 8.47 17.64 -7.08
CA TYR A 122 9.33 18.63 -7.71
C TYR A 122 10.57 18.90 -6.85
N TYR A 123 10.39 19.11 -5.55
CA TYR A 123 11.47 19.26 -4.59
C TYR A 123 12.49 18.13 -4.69
N PHE A 124 12.04 16.88 -4.67
CA PHE A 124 12.95 15.73 -4.75
C PHE A 124 13.65 15.58 -6.11
N SER A 125 13.07 16.13 -7.18
CA SER A 125 13.74 16.23 -8.49
C SER A 125 14.73 17.41 -8.59
N SER A 126 14.56 18.44 -7.76
CA SER A 126 15.30 19.69 -7.86
C SER A 126 16.71 19.63 -7.25
N GLY A 127 16.92 18.76 -6.25
CA GLY A 127 18.18 18.71 -5.50
C GLY A 127 18.50 19.96 -4.67
N THR A 128 17.52 20.83 -4.42
CA THR A 128 17.64 22.01 -3.53
C THR A 128 18.12 21.60 -2.14
N ALA A 129 18.61 22.52 -1.28
CA ALA A 129 19.18 22.12 0.02
C ALA A 129 18.14 21.92 1.14
N SER A 130 16.96 22.54 1.03
CA SER A 130 15.85 22.33 1.98
C SER A 130 14.49 22.67 1.38
N TRP A 131 13.42 22.13 1.99
CA TRP A 131 12.03 22.41 1.62
C TRP A 131 11.68 23.92 1.66
N GLY A 132 12.19 24.64 2.67
CA GLY A 132 11.97 26.08 2.79
C GLY A 132 12.71 26.90 1.73
N GLU A 133 13.90 26.47 1.32
CA GLU A 133 14.61 27.10 0.21
C GLU A 133 13.95 26.82 -1.13
N PHE A 134 13.41 25.62 -1.33
CA PHE A 134 12.68 25.25 -2.55
C PHE A 134 11.50 26.18 -2.81
N HIS A 135 10.64 26.42 -1.82
CA HIS A 135 9.52 27.36 -1.99
C HIS A 135 9.97 28.80 -2.20
N ARG A 136 11.07 29.22 -1.55
CA ARG A 136 11.66 30.56 -1.77
C ARG A 136 12.17 30.71 -3.20
N ASP A 137 12.85 29.69 -3.71
CA ASP A 137 13.39 29.65 -5.07
C ASP A 137 12.28 29.57 -6.12
N GLN A 138 11.21 28.82 -5.86
CA GLN A 138 9.99 28.82 -6.69
C GLN A 138 9.34 30.20 -6.72
N TYR A 139 9.13 30.83 -5.56
CA TYR A 139 8.56 32.18 -5.46
C TYR A 139 9.40 33.23 -6.22
N ASN A 140 10.73 33.08 -6.17
CA ASN A 140 11.67 33.95 -6.87
C ASN A 140 11.84 33.61 -8.37
N GLY A 141 11.09 32.64 -8.91
CA GLY A 141 11.10 32.31 -10.34
C GLY A 141 12.36 31.58 -10.83
N LYS A 142 13.21 31.07 -9.93
CA LYS A 142 14.43 30.30 -10.28
C LYS A 142 14.13 29.03 -11.09
N PHE A 143 12.91 28.54 -10.94
CA PHE A 143 12.38 27.30 -11.48
C PHE A 143 11.33 27.55 -12.58
N ALA A 144 11.63 28.46 -13.52
CA ALA A 144 10.67 28.95 -14.51
C ALA A 144 10.06 27.87 -15.43
N LYS A 145 10.69 26.69 -15.54
CA LYS A 145 10.13 25.55 -16.26
C LYS A 145 10.09 24.32 -15.35
N LYS A 146 8.87 23.83 -15.08
CA LYS A 146 8.68 22.55 -14.37
C LYS A 146 9.25 21.39 -15.20
N PRO A 147 9.77 20.33 -14.58
CA PRO A 147 10.19 19.14 -15.30
C PRO A 147 9.02 18.55 -16.10
N ALA A 148 9.31 17.96 -17.27
CA ALA A 148 8.29 17.45 -18.21
C ALA A 148 7.35 16.39 -17.59
N ILE A 149 7.76 15.76 -16.49
CA ILE A 149 6.91 14.87 -15.68
C ILE A 149 5.62 15.54 -15.16
N PHE A 150 5.61 16.87 -15.06
CA PHE A 150 4.47 17.66 -14.59
C PHE A 150 3.64 18.28 -15.72
N ASP A 151 3.95 17.98 -16.99
CA ASP A 151 3.19 18.50 -18.13
C ASP A 151 1.73 18.02 -18.01
N GLY A 152 0.80 18.97 -17.91
CA GLY A 152 -0.64 18.68 -17.69
C GLY A 152 -1.01 18.24 -16.26
N TYR A 153 -0.07 18.15 -15.31
CA TYR A 153 -0.38 17.74 -13.93
C TYR A 153 -1.29 18.75 -13.23
N THR A 154 -0.93 20.04 -13.27
CA THR A 154 -1.73 21.09 -12.62
C THR A 154 -3.13 21.17 -13.22
N ASP A 155 -3.26 21.05 -14.54
CA ASP A 155 -4.56 21.03 -15.23
C ASP A 155 -5.38 19.80 -14.83
N ALA A 156 -4.75 18.63 -14.72
CA ALA A 156 -5.40 17.40 -14.29
C ALA A 156 -5.88 17.47 -12.83
N VAL A 157 -5.16 18.15 -11.93
CA VAL A 157 -5.58 18.36 -10.53
C VAL A 157 -6.91 19.10 -10.46
N PHE A 158 -7.14 20.09 -11.32
CA PHE A 158 -8.37 20.90 -11.33
C PHE A 158 -9.41 20.46 -12.36
N SER A 159 -9.16 19.34 -13.05
CA SER A 159 -10.03 18.87 -14.15
C SER A 159 -11.44 18.44 -13.72
N ALA A 160 -11.62 18.08 -12.45
CA ALA A 160 -12.89 17.61 -11.89
C ALA A 160 -12.96 17.87 -10.38
N ASP A 161 -14.18 18.00 -9.85
CA ASP A 161 -14.48 18.00 -8.41
C ASP A 161 -15.58 16.95 -8.14
N PRO A 162 -15.28 15.81 -7.47
CA PRO A 162 -14.01 15.46 -6.81
C PRO A 162 -12.83 15.21 -7.78
N PRO A 163 -11.57 15.29 -7.31
CA PRO A 163 -10.38 15.11 -8.15
C PRO A 163 -10.33 13.75 -8.88
N ASN A 164 -9.87 13.78 -10.14
CA ASN A 164 -9.70 12.57 -10.96
C ASN A 164 -8.33 11.91 -10.72
N TYR A 165 -8.21 11.13 -9.65
CA TYR A 165 -6.97 10.41 -9.30
C TYR A 165 -6.50 9.42 -10.39
N SER A 166 -7.41 8.84 -11.19
CA SER A 166 -7.06 8.00 -12.35
C SER A 166 -6.29 8.77 -13.42
N ALA A 167 -6.73 9.99 -13.75
CA ALA A 167 -6.05 10.83 -14.72
C ALA A 167 -4.66 11.24 -14.21
N LEU A 168 -4.56 11.60 -12.93
CA LEU A 168 -3.27 11.92 -12.28
C LEU A 168 -2.30 10.75 -12.28
N ARG A 169 -2.79 9.52 -12.04
CA ARG A 169 -1.95 8.31 -12.14
C ARG A 169 -1.44 8.05 -13.55
N ARG A 170 -2.24 8.30 -14.60
CA ARG A 170 -1.80 8.12 -15.99
C ARG A 170 -0.57 8.97 -16.32
N ILE A 171 -0.54 10.22 -15.84
CA ILE A 171 0.62 11.13 -15.98
C ILE A 171 1.92 10.48 -15.45
N PHE A 172 1.84 9.76 -14.32
CA PHE A 172 2.99 9.08 -13.74
C PHE A 172 3.21 7.65 -14.27
N CYS A 173 2.16 6.97 -14.77
CA CYS A 173 2.21 5.60 -15.28
C CYS A 173 2.76 5.51 -16.72
N ASP A 174 2.37 6.43 -17.60
CA ASP A 174 2.82 6.44 -19.01
C ASP A 174 4.33 6.63 -19.11
N ALA A 175 4.93 7.28 -18.11
CA ALA A 175 6.37 7.44 -17.97
C ALA A 175 7.10 6.20 -17.39
N HIS A 176 6.40 5.27 -16.73
CA HIS A 176 6.97 4.04 -16.15
C HIS A 176 6.90 2.83 -17.10
N GLN A 177 5.99 2.82 -18.08
CA GLN A 177 5.83 1.70 -19.03
C GLN A 177 7.07 1.47 -19.93
N TYR A 178 7.99 2.43 -20.02
CA TYR A 178 9.27 2.27 -20.72
C TYR A 178 10.36 1.53 -19.91
N MET A 179 10.12 1.17 -18.65
CA MET A 179 11.17 0.66 -17.73
C MET A 179 11.05 -0.82 -17.33
N ASP A 180 9.91 -1.49 -17.52
CA ASP A 180 9.74 -2.89 -17.10
C ASP A 180 9.79 -3.84 -18.31
N CYS A 181 11.01 -4.30 -18.65
CA CYS A 181 11.20 -5.47 -19.50
C CYS A 181 10.77 -6.75 -18.74
N SER A 182 9.95 -7.54 -19.41
CA SER A 182 9.33 -8.79 -19.00
C SER A 182 10.34 -9.85 -18.56
N ILE A 183 10.01 -10.66 -17.53
CA ILE A 183 10.62 -11.98 -17.31
C ILE A 183 9.53 -13.03 -17.56
N PRO A 184 9.65 -13.90 -18.57
CA PRO A 184 8.72 -14.99 -18.77
C PRO A 184 9.16 -16.20 -17.93
N ILE A 185 8.33 -16.65 -17.00
CA ILE A 185 8.48 -17.97 -16.37
C ILE A 185 7.18 -18.74 -16.59
N SER A 186 7.21 -19.64 -17.56
CA SER A 186 6.17 -20.62 -17.82
C SER A 186 6.28 -21.75 -16.79
N TYR A 187 5.20 -22.03 -16.06
CA TYR A 187 5.02 -23.30 -15.35
C TYR A 187 3.53 -23.66 -15.32
N SER A 188 3.19 -24.74 -16.01
CA SER A 188 1.88 -25.39 -16.05
C SER A 188 1.55 -26.02 -14.68
N GLY A 189 0.53 -25.52 -14.01
CA GLY A 189 -0.07 -26.16 -12.84
C GLY A 189 -1.58 -26.15 -12.99
N GLU A 190 -2.19 -27.33 -13.01
CA GLU A 190 -3.63 -27.53 -13.15
C GLU A 190 -4.42 -26.72 -12.12
N ALA A 191 -5.50 -26.08 -12.59
CA ALA A 191 -6.43 -25.36 -11.76
C ALA A 191 -7.20 -26.35 -10.88
N LEU A 192 -7.00 -26.28 -9.56
CA LEU A 192 -7.81 -27.04 -8.60
C LEU A 192 -9.22 -26.41 -8.56
N GLU A 193 -10.21 -27.16 -9.03
CA GLU A 193 -11.63 -26.82 -8.92
C GLU A 193 -12.02 -26.64 -7.44
N LEU A 194 -12.53 -25.47 -7.10
CA LEU A 194 -12.84 -25.08 -5.72
C LEU A 194 -14.33 -25.33 -5.41
N GLU A 195 -14.58 -26.03 -4.30
CA GLU A 195 -15.89 -26.56 -3.88
C GLU A 195 -16.99 -25.49 -3.67
N SER A 196 -18.24 -25.92 -3.93
CA SER A 196 -19.51 -25.17 -3.95
C SER A 196 -19.78 -24.23 -2.76
N GLU A 197 -19.23 -24.50 -1.57
CA GLU A 197 -19.47 -23.69 -0.35
C GLU A 197 -18.78 -22.33 -0.36
N THR A 198 -17.61 -22.21 -1.01
CA THR A 198 -16.85 -20.95 -1.10
C THR A 198 -17.61 -19.88 -1.88
N SER A 199 -18.36 -20.27 -2.91
CA SER A 199 -19.12 -19.36 -3.78
C SER A 199 -20.24 -18.59 -3.06
N ALA A 200 -20.90 -19.21 -2.08
CA ALA A 200 -21.96 -18.58 -1.28
C ALA A 200 -21.38 -17.59 -0.25
N ILE A 201 -20.25 -17.96 0.36
CA ILE A 201 -19.53 -17.12 1.32
C ILE A 201 -18.97 -15.87 0.63
N LEU A 202 -18.43 -16.00 -0.59
CA LEU A 202 -17.90 -14.88 -1.36
C LEU A 202 -18.98 -13.87 -1.80
N ARG A 203 -20.26 -14.25 -1.75
CA ARG A 203 -21.41 -13.35 -2.00
C ARG A 203 -21.99 -12.72 -0.73
N SER A 204 -21.46 -13.04 0.45
CA SER A 204 -21.96 -12.52 1.75
C SER A 204 -21.51 -11.07 2.03
N SER A 205 -21.86 -10.47 3.17
CA SER A 205 -21.45 -9.10 3.50
C SER A 205 -19.93 -8.99 3.76
N THR A 206 -19.36 -7.79 3.61
CA THR A 206 -17.93 -7.55 3.85
C THR A 206 -17.51 -7.86 5.29
N GLU A 207 -18.37 -7.55 6.27
CA GLU A 207 -18.16 -7.90 7.67
C GLU A 207 -18.07 -9.42 7.87
N ARG A 208 -18.97 -10.17 7.22
CA ARG A 208 -18.98 -11.63 7.26
C ARG A 208 -17.72 -12.23 6.64
N LEU A 209 -17.18 -11.62 5.58
CA LEU A 209 -15.90 -12.03 5.00
C LEU A 209 -14.72 -11.82 5.95
N PHE A 210 -14.67 -10.71 6.69
CA PHE A 210 -13.63 -10.50 7.70
C PHE A 210 -13.74 -11.46 8.89
N GLU A 211 -14.96 -11.79 9.32
CA GLU A 211 -15.21 -12.82 10.34
C GLU A 211 -14.71 -14.20 9.87
N VAL A 212 -15.09 -14.60 8.65
CA VAL A 212 -14.68 -15.89 8.06
C VAL A 212 -13.17 -15.95 7.86
N LEU A 213 -12.56 -14.85 7.40
CA LEU A 213 -11.11 -14.73 7.26
C LEU A 213 -10.40 -14.93 8.60
N GLY A 214 -10.84 -14.22 9.64
CA GLY A 214 -10.29 -14.35 10.99
C GLY A 214 -10.47 -15.75 11.58
N SER A 215 -11.63 -16.36 11.36
CA SER A 215 -11.92 -17.73 11.79
C SER A 215 -11.02 -18.75 11.10
N LYS A 216 -10.86 -18.65 9.78
CA LYS A 216 -9.98 -19.53 8.99
C LYS A 216 -8.52 -19.38 9.40
N ILE A 217 -7.99 -18.15 9.52
CA ILE A 217 -6.60 -17.93 9.97
C ILE A 217 -6.38 -18.51 11.38
N SER A 218 -7.34 -18.32 12.29
CA SER A 218 -7.28 -18.89 13.65
C SER A 218 -7.35 -20.42 13.65
N GLU A 219 -8.14 -21.01 12.75
CA GLU A 219 -8.18 -22.46 12.56
C GLU A 219 -6.84 -22.99 12.03
N VAL A 220 -6.24 -22.32 11.05
CA VAL A 220 -4.90 -22.68 10.54
C VAL A 220 -3.89 -22.61 11.68
N GLY A 221 -3.87 -21.51 12.44
CA GLY A 221 -2.96 -21.33 13.57
C GLY A 221 -3.09 -22.44 14.62
N ARG A 222 -4.32 -22.89 14.95
CA ARG A 222 -4.55 -24.02 15.86
C ARG A 222 -4.05 -25.34 15.30
N LYS A 223 -4.23 -25.60 13.99
CA LYS A 223 -3.78 -26.83 13.33
C LYS A 223 -2.26 -26.87 13.14
N THR A 224 -1.62 -25.72 12.92
CA THR A 224 -0.19 -25.63 12.66
C THR A 224 0.64 -25.54 13.93
N GLY A 225 0.05 -25.11 15.05
CA GLY A 225 0.73 -24.97 16.32
C GLY A 225 1.82 -23.90 16.32
N ASP A 226 2.76 -24.01 17.26
CA ASP A 226 3.85 -23.04 17.44
C ASP A 226 4.79 -23.01 16.21
N PRO A 227 5.02 -21.83 15.61
CA PRO A 227 6.01 -21.62 14.55
C PRO A 227 7.39 -22.21 14.83
N SER A 228 7.81 -22.19 16.09
CA SER A 228 9.12 -22.64 16.59
C SER A 228 9.22 -24.15 16.87
N ALA A 229 8.09 -24.87 16.87
CA ALA A 229 8.08 -26.31 17.03
C ALA A 229 8.69 -27.05 15.84
N ALA A 230 9.18 -28.28 16.09
CA ALA A 230 9.75 -29.14 15.07
C ALA A 230 8.78 -29.34 13.88
N TRP A 231 9.33 -29.32 12.66
CA TRP A 231 8.53 -29.44 11.44
C TRP A 231 7.80 -30.79 11.35
N SER A 232 6.55 -30.77 10.88
CA SER A 232 5.78 -31.98 10.57
C SER A 232 5.15 -31.89 9.17
N GLN A 233 5.05 -33.01 8.46
CA GLN A 233 4.46 -33.03 7.11
C GLN A 233 2.98 -32.62 7.12
N ASN A 234 2.21 -33.05 8.13
CA ASN A 234 0.80 -32.70 8.28
C ASN A 234 0.59 -31.18 8.44
N ARG A 235 1.51 -30.50 9.13
CA ARG A 235 1.52 -29.03 9.23
C ARG A 235 1.72 -28.37 7.87
N GLY A 236 2.66 -28.86 7.07
CA GLY A 236 2.92 -28.36 5.72
C GLY A 236 1.74 -28.53 4.76
N ILE A 237 1.09 -29.69 4.79
CA ILE A 237 -0.11 -29.96 3.97
C ILE A 237 -1.25 -29.03 4.37
N SER A 238 -1.49 -28.86 5.68
CA SER A 238 -2.54 -27.96 6.17
C SER A 238 -2.33 -26.52 5.70
N LEU A 239 -1.09 -26.00 5.76
CA LEU A 239 -0.75 -24.66 5.30
C LEU A 239 -1.01 -24.49 3.79
N LEU A 240 -0.60 -25.47 2.98
CA LEU A 240 -0.77 -25.42 1.52
C LEU A 240 -2.24 -25.51 1.09
N GLN A 241 -3.07 -26.27 1.81
CA GLN A 241 -4.50 -26.39 1.50
C GLN A 241 -5.29 -25.15 1.91
N THR A 242 -4.91 -24.46 2.99
CA THR A 242 -5.67 -23.31 3.50
C THR A 242 -5.27 -22.00 2.84
N LEU A 243 -4.02 -21.87 2.38
CA LEU A 243 -3.50 -20.64 1.79
C LEU A 243 -4.33 -20.16 0.58
N PRO A 244 -4.67 -20.98 -0.43
CA PRO A 244 -5.50 -20.53 -1.56
C PRO A 244 -6.86 -20.00 -1.15
N ASN A 245 -7.52 -20.62 -0.16
CA ASN A 245 -8.82 -20.19 0.34
C ASN A 245 -8.75 -18.82 1.03
N ILE A 246 -7.69 -18.58 1.81
CA ILE A 246 -7.45 -17.28 2.46
C ILE A 246 -7.17 -16.21 1.42
N LEU A 247 -6.33 -16.54 0.43
CA LEU A 247 -6.01 -15.66 -0.69
C LEU A 247 -7.26 -15.28 -1.48
N GLN A 248 -8.18 -16.23 -1.72
CA GLN A 248 -9.44 -15.94 -2.41
C GLN A 248 -10.35 -14.98 -1.64
N ILE A 249 -10.45 -15.14 -0.31
CA ILE A 249 -11.19 -14.19 0.54
C ILE A 249 -10.54 -12.81 0.48
N TYR A 250 -9.21 -12.77 0.46
CA TYR A 250 -8.47 -11.52 0.29
C TYR A 250 -8.68 -10.89 -1.09
N THR A 251 -8.72 -11.67 -2.18
CA THR A 251 -9.08 -11.18 -3.52
C THR A 251 -10.45 -10.52 -3.48
N GLU A 252 -11.44 -11.17 -2.89
CA GLU A 252 -12.80 -10.63 -2.81
C GLU A 252 -12.88 -9.34 -1.96
N LEU A 253 -12.20 -9.32 -0.81
CA LEU A 253 -12.10 -8.12 0.02
C LEU A 253 -11.39 -6.96 -0.71
N LEU A 254 -10.30 -7.27 -1.41
CA LEU A 254 -9.57 -6.32 -2.23
C LEU A 254 -10.47 -5.73 -3.31
N PHE A 255 -11.21 -6.56 -4.04
CA PHE A 255 -12.15 -6.12 -5.08
C PHE A 255 -13.30 -5.26 -4.56
N ARG A 256 -13.87 -5.62 -3.39
CA ARG A 256 -14.97 -4.88 -2.78
C ARG A 256 -14.56 -3.49 -2.31
N HIS A 257 -13.40 -3.40 -1.68
CA HIS A 257 -12.83 -2.13 -1.22
C HIS A 257 -12.06 -1.37 -2.31
N CYS A 258 -11.92 -1.97 -3.50
CA CYS A 258 -11.30 -1.33 -4.65
C CYS A 258 -12.20 -0.19 -5.17
N PRO A 259 -11.71 1.05 -5.21
CA PRO A 259 -12.35 2.14 -5.94
C PRO A 259 -12.67 1.75 -7.38
N SER A 260 -13.79 2.24 -7.91
CA SER A 260 -14.42 1.78 -9.17
C SER A 260 -13.47 1.74 -10.37
N HIS A 261 -12.55 2.70 -10.49
CA HIS A 261 -11.58 2.84 -11.59
C HIS A 261 -10.39 1.90 -11.50
N LEU A 262 -10.04 1.38 -10.31
CA LEU A 262 -8.99 0.36 -10.16
C LEU A 262 -9.50 -1.04 -10.53
N ARG A 263 -10.83 -1.24 -10.58
CA ARG A 263 -11.46 -2.49 -11.07
C ARG A 263 -11.24 -2.70 -12.57
N GLU A 264 -11.08 -1.63 -13.34
CA GLU A 264 -10.84 -1.69 -14.80
C GLU A 264 -9.36 -1.96 -15.14
N CYS A 265 -8.42 -1.55 -14.26
CA CYS A 265 -6.99 -1.58 -14.58
C CYS A 265 -6.29 -2.93 -14.37
N SER A 266 -6.95 -3.97 -13.83
CA SER A 266 -6.46 -5.35 -13.67
C SER A 266 -5.07 -5.54 -13.00
N LEU A 267 -4.42 -4.48 -12.50
CA LEU A 267 -3.04 -4.48 -12.02
C LEU A 267 -3.00 -4.03 -10.55
N PHE A 268 -3.39 -4.94 -9.65
CA PHE A 268 -3.03 -4.81 -8.24
C PHE A 268 -1.51 -5.00 -8.11
N ARG A 269 -0.80 -3.95 -7.74
CA ARG A 269 0.64 -4.01 -7.47
C ARG A 269 0.91 -4.46 -6.03
N PRO A 270 2.08 -5.04 -5.72
CA PRO A 270 2.37 -5.57 -4.38
C PRO A 270 2.11 -4.56 -3.25
N TYR A 271 2.47 -3.29 -3.47
CA TYR A 271 2.29 -2.24 -2.46
C TYR A 271 0.84 -1.75 -2.26
N HIS A 272 -0.10 -2.21 -3.09
CA HIS A 272 -1.55 -1.98 -2.92
C HIS A 272 -2.23 -3.02 -2.01
N LEU A 273 -1.51 -4.05 -1.55
CA LEU A 273 -2.07 -5.07 -0.66
C LEU A 273 -2.19 -4.54 0.80
N PRO A 274 -3.34 -4.71 1.48
CA PRO A 274 -3.56 -4.33 2.87
C PRO A 274 -2.48 -4.82 3.82
N ASN A 275 -2.17 -4.02 4.83
CA ASN A 275 -1.19 -4.37 5.87
C ASN A 275 -1.52 -5.72 6.52
N ARG A 276 -2.81 -6.00 6.76
CA ARG A 276 -3.26 -7.29 7.32
C ARG A 276 -2.95 -8.48 6.41
N LEU A 277 -3.20 -8.35 5.11
CA LEU A 277 -2.83 -9.39 4.14
C LEU A 277 -1.33 -9.63 4.15
N TRP A 278 -0.52 -8.57 4.15
CA TRP A 278 0.94 -8.71 4.25
C TRP A 278 1.38 -9.44 5.51
N LEU A 279 0.82 -9.10 6.67
CA LEU A 279 1.12 -9.77 7.94
C LEU A 279 0.79 -11.28 7.88
N ASP A 280 -0.35 -11.63 7.31
CA ASP A 280 -0.76 -13.03 7.19
C ASP A 280 0.15 -13.80 6.21
N LEU A 281 0.52 -13.21 5.06
CA LEU A 281 1.45 -13.84 4.12
C LEU A 281 2.83 -14.06 4.76
N LEU A 282 3.32 -13.10 5.54
CA LEU A 282 4.57 -13.24 6.28
C LEU A 282 4.47 -14.31 7.37
N TRP A 283 3.32 -14.44 8.03
CA TRP A 283 3.06 -15.53 8.95
C TRP A 283 3.16 -16.89 8.26
N TYR A 284 2.59 -17.04 7.06
CA TYR A 284 2.73 -18.26 6.24
C TYR A 284 4.19 -18.56 5.89
N VAL A 285 4.95 -17.56 5.42
CA VAL A 285 6.38 -17.72 5.10
C VAL A 285 7.19 -18.07 6.36
N GLY A 286 6.91 -17.43 7.49
CA GLY A 286 7.53 -17.71 8.78
C GLY A 286 7.32 -19.15 9.23
N ASN A 287 6.11 -19.68 9.03
CA ASN A 287 5.75 -21.05 9.41
C ASN A 287 6.45 -22.13 8.60
N VAL A 288 6.93 -21.82 7.39
CA VAL A 288 7.66 -22.79 6.56
C VAL A 288 9.17 -22.61 6.60
N ARG A 289 9.73 -21.68 7.39
CA ARG A 289 11.19 -21.46 7.45
C ARG A 289 11.99 -22.70 7.85
N SER A 290 11.45 -23.52 8.75
CA SER A 290 12.05 -24.78 9.21
C SER A 290 11.67 -25.98 8.34
N ALA A 291 10.87 -25.79 7.28
CA ALA A 291 10.38 -26.85 6.41
C ALA A 291 11.43 -27.32 5.38
N PRO A 292 11.27 -28.52 4.81
CA PRO A 292 12.01 -28.93 3.62
C PRO A 292 11.78 -27.99 2.44
N ALA A 293 12.80 -27.83 1.58
CA ALA A 293 12.79 -26.90 0.44
C ALA A 293 11.56 -27.01 -0.48
N PRO A 294 10.97 -28.20 -0.76
CA PRO A 294 9.75 -28.29 -1.57
C PRO A 294 8.55 -27.54 -0.98
N PHE A 295 8.35 -27.61 0.34
CA PHE A 295 7.25 -26.92 1.02
C PHE A 295 7.46 -25.40 1.05
N GLN A 296 8.71 -24.96 1.27
CA GLN A 296 9.06 -23.54 1.19
C GLN A 296 8.75 -22.98 -0.20
N LYS A 297 9.20 -23.66 -1.25
CA LYS A 297 8.96 -23.26 -2.64
C LYS A 297 7.47 -23.24 -2.99
N ALA A 298 6.69 -24.20 -2.52
CA ALA A 298 5.25 -24.27 -2.79
C ALA A 298 4.49 -23.09 -2.15
N VAL A 299 4.76 -22.78 -0.88
CA VAL A 299 4.13 -21.63 -0.19
C VAL A 299 4.57 -20.31 -0.82
N VAL A 300 5.88 -20.10 -0.99
CA VAL A 300 6.41 -18.86 -1.59
C VAL A 300 5.93 -18.68 -3.01
N GLY A 301 5.91 -19.74 -3.82
CA GLY A 301 5.42 -19.69 -5.20
C GLY A 301 3.93 -19.37 -5.29
N THR A 302 3.12 -19.86 -4.36
CA THR A 302 1.68 -19.55 -4.29
C THR A 302 1.45 -18.08 -3.93
N ILE A 303 2.17 -17.58 -2.91
CA ILE A 303 2.12 -16.17 -2.49
C ILE A 303 2.60 -15.26 -3.63
N TYR A 304 3.70 -15.60 -4.29
CA TYR A 304 4.25 -14.83 -5.40
C TYR A 304 3.25 -14.77 -6.56
N ARG A 305 2.68 -15.90 -6.98
CA ARG A 305 1.66 -15.94 -8.05
C ARG A 305 0.47 -15.06 -7.71
N TYR A 306 0.01 -15.09 -6.47
CA TYR A 306 -1.08 -14.25 -6.02
C TYR A 306 -0.76 -12.76 -6.04
N ILE A 307 0.43 -12.36 -5.59
CA ILE A 307 0.86 -10.95 -5.55
C ILE A 307 0.92 -10.35 -6.96
N TYR A 308 1.33 -11.13 -7.96
CA TYR A 308 1.49 -10.66 -9.34
C TYR A 308 0.24 -10.90 -10.22
N HIS A 309 -0.58 -11.90 -9.88
CA HIS A 309 -1.82 -12.23 -10.59
C HIS A 309 -2.97 -12.58 -9.62
N PRO A 310 -3.50 -11.60 -8.87
CA PRO A 310 -4.53 -11.85 -7.85
C PRO A 310 -5.90 -12.20 -8.43
N THR A 311 -6.10 -12.02 -9.75
CA THR A 311 -7.38 -12.17 -10.44
C THR A 311 -7.51 -13.45 -11.24
N GLY A 312 -6.62 -14.43 -11.07
CA GLY A 312 -6.77 -15.79 -11.61
C GLY A 312 -7.13 -15.88 -13.10
N SER A 313 -6.83 -14.85 -13.91
CA SER A 313 -7.03 -14.93 -15.34
C SER A 313 -5.97 -15.87 -15.89
N ASN A 314 -6.39 -17.11 -16.15
CA ASN A 314 -5.71 -18.07 -17.03
C ASN A 314 -5.64 -17.49 -18.46
N SER A 315 -4.85 -16.45 -18.65
CA SER A 315 -4.46 -15.93 -19.94
C SER A 315 -2.95 -15.84 -19.94
N PHE A 316 -2.30 -16.98 -20.17
CA PHE A 316 -1.51 -17.29 -21.37
C PHE A 316 -0.82 -18.65 -21.19
#